data_AF-A0A1C6DE49-F1
#
_entry.id   AF-A0A1C6DE49-F1
#
_cell.length_a   1.000
_cell.length_b   1.000
_cell.length_c   1.000
_cell.angle_alpha   90.00
_cell.angle_beta   90.00
_cell.angle_gamma   90.00
#
_symmetry.space_group_name_H-M   'P 1'
#
loop_
_entity.id
_entity.type
_entity.pdbx_description
1 polymer ?
#
loop_
_entity_poly.entity_id
_entity_poly.type
_entity_poly.pdbx_seq_one_letter_code
_entity_poly.pdbx_strand_id
1 'polypeptide(L)'
;MLIAKIKHLAESSVSMKKASNGKSLFNEMTRVQMPALVHLTRLGYTYYGRIFEDMADTVYDPDNNILKDVWCYTKKVDSKKRKMV
;
A
#
# COMPACT_ATOMS: atom_id res chain seq x y z
N MET A 1 -38.13 -19.98 -1.36
CA MET A 1 -37.34 -19.58 -2.56
C MET A 1 -36.33 -18.44 -2.29
N LEU A 2 -36.47 -17.63 -1.23
CA LEU A 2 -35.56 -16.51 -0.94
C LEU A 2 -34.21 -16.93 -0.31
N ILE A 3 -34.23 -17.95 0.56
CA ILE A 3 -33.03 -18.42 1.30
C ILE A 3 -32.00 -19.10 0.37
N ALA A 4 -32.46 -19.81 -0.67
CA ALA A 4 -31.58 -20.47 -1.65
C ALA A 4 -30.83 -19.46 -2.54
N LYS A 5 -31.41 -18.29 -2.80
CA LYS A 5 -30.81 -17.26 -3.65
C LYS A 5 -29.65 -16.52 -2.97
N ILE A 6 -29.68 -16.44 -1.64
CA ILE A 6 -28.62 -15.81 -0.82
C ILE A 6 -27.39 -16.72 -0.72
N LYS A 7 -27.55 -18.05 -0.60
CA LYS A 7 -26.42 -19.00 -0.60
C LYS A 7 -25.64 -18.97 -1.91
N HIS A 8 -26.34 -18.93 -3.05
CA HIS A 8 -25.71 -18.88 -4.37
C HIS A 8 -24.90 -17.59 -4.61
N LEU A 9 -25.29 -16.47 -3.99
CA LEU A 9 -24.55 -15.20 -4.06
C LEU A 9 -23.27 -15.22 -3.21
N ALA A 10 -23.26 -15.90 -2.06
CA ALA A 10 -22.09 -15.99 -1.19
C ALA A 10 -21.01 -16.95 -1.71
N GLU A 11 -21.40 -17.97 -2.47
CA GLU A 11 -20.48 -18.96 -3.04
C GLU A 11 -19.84 -18.48 -4.36
N SER A 12 -20.36 -17.43 -4.98
CA SER A 12 -19.90 -16.90 -6.27
C SER A 12 -18.61 -16.04 -6.20
N SER A 13 -18.18 -15.62 -5.00
CA SER A 13 -17.05 -14.67 -4.85
C SER A 13 -15.76 -15.26 -4.28
N VAL A 14 -15.66 -16.58 -4.05
CA VAL A 14 -14.40 -17.19 -3.57
C VAL A 14 -14.03 -18.44 -4.38
N SER A 15 -13.95 -18.28 -5.70
CA SER A 15 -13.12 -19.18 -6.52
C SER A 15 -11.75 -18.52 -6.68
N MET A 16 -10.88 -18.72 -5.68
CA MET A 16 -9.47 -18.38 -5.81
C MET A 16 -8.87 -19.29 -6.88
N LYS A 17 -8.81 -18.78 -8.12
CA LYS A 17 -8.13 -19.44 -9.23
C LYS A 17 -6.71 -19.77 -8.77
N LYS A 18 -6.39 -21.06 -8.71
CA LYS A 18 -5.06 -21.57 -8.38
C LYS A 18 -4.07 -20.90 -9.35
N ALA A 19 -3.15 -20.11 -8.82
CA ALA A 19 -2.13 -19.43 -9.62
C ALA A 19 -1.34 -20.48 -10.42
N SER A 20 -1.43 -20.39 -11.75
CA SER A 20 -0.75 -21.30 -12.66
C SER A 20 0.77 -21.03 -12.68
N ASN A 21 1.53 -22.02 -12.22
CA ASN A 21 2.93 -22.39 -12.52
C ASN A 21 3.91 -21.31 -13.01
N GLY A 22 5.01 -21.12 -12.25
CA GLY A 22 6.33 -20.82 -12.84
C GLY A 22 7.20 -19.79 -12.11
N LYS A 23 6.67 -19.02 -11.14
CA LYS A 23 7.47 -18.10 -10.33
C LYS A 23 7.65 -18.71 -8.95
N SER A 24 8.90 -18.88 -8.50
CA SER A 24 9.21 -19.26 -7.12
C SER A 24 8.34 -18.42 -6.18
N LEU A 25 7.50 -19.08 -5.40
CA LEU A 25 6.69 -18.43 -4.36
C LEU A 25 7.60 -17.69 -3.37
N PHE A 26 8.87 -18.08 -3.30
CA PHE A 26 9.91 -17.46 -2.50
C PHE A 26 10.76 -16.52 -3.37
N ASN A 27 10.31 -15.28 -3.50
CA ASN A 27 10.98 -14.19 -4.20
C ASN A 27 11.17 -12.97 -3.27
N GLU A 28 11.81 -11.90 -3.73
CA GLU A 28 12.10 -10.72 -2.90
C GLU A 28 10.86 -10.07 -2.29
N MET A 29 9.74 -10.04 -3.04
CA MET A 29 8.45 -9.58 -2.54
C MET A 29 8.06 -10.36 -1.26
N THR A 30 8.11 -11.68 -1.32
CA THR A 30 7.71 -12.55 -0.21
C THR A 30 8.75 -12.69 0.91
N ARG A 31 10.04 -12.57 0.59
CA ARG A 31 11.16 -12.78 1.52
C ARG A 31 11.46 -11.54 2.36
N VAL A 32 11.28 -10.36 1.79
CA VAL A 32 11.76 -9.11 2.37
C VAL A 32 10.64 -8.08 2.43
N GLN A 33 9.99 -7.82 1.30
CA GLN A 33 9.06 -6.69 1.22
C GLN A 33 7.79 -6.92 2.07
N MET A 34 7.19 -8.11 1.99
CA MET A 34 6.00 -8.46 2.79
C MET A 34 6.30 -8.52 4.29
N PRO A 35 7.40 -9.15 4.76
CA PRO A 35 7.80 -9.07 6.17
C PRO A 35 8.06 -7.64 6.66
N ALA A 36 8.75 -6.82 5.88
CA ALA A 36 9.01 -5.42 6.23
C ALA A 36 7.69 -4.63 6.36
N LEU A 37 6.76 -4.81 5.44
CA LEU A 37 5.44 -4.18 5.48
C LEU A 37 4.69 -4.53 6.78
N VAL A 38 4.61 -5.82 7.14
CA VAL A 38 3.96 -6.27 8.38
C VAL A 38 4.65 -5.68 9.61
N HIS A 39 5.99 -5.62 9.60
CA HIS A 39 6.76 -5.07 10.71
C HIS A 39 6.48 -3.57 10.91
N LEU A 40 6.45 -2.79 9.84
CA LEU A 40 6.12 -1.36 9.88
C LEU A 40 4.68 -1.13 10.37
N THR A 41 3.71 -1.92 9.90
CA THR A 41 2.33 -1.82 10.40
C THR A 41 2.22 -2.14 11.89
N ARG A 42 3.00 -3.09 12.41
CA ARG A 42 3.06 -3.37 13.86
C ARG A 42 3.66 -2.23 14.68
N LEU A 43 4.58 -1.47 14.10
CA LEU A 43 5.15 -0.25 14.72
C LEU A 43 4.19 0.96 14.64
N GLY A 44 3.03 0.82 14.00
CA GLY A 44 2.04 1.89 13.87
C GLY A 44 2.19 2.75 12.61
N TYR A 45 3.03 2.34 11.65
CA TYR A 45 3.10 3.03 10.36
C TYR A 45 1.89 2.67 9.48
N THR A 46 1.30 3.70 8.86
CA THR A 46 0.19 3.53 7.93
C THR A 46 0.69 3.16 6.55
N TYR A 47 0.17 2.07 5.99
CA TYR A 47 0.45 1.69 4.61
C TYR A 47 -0.32 2.60 3.64
N TYR A 48 0.38 3.22 2.71
CA TYR A 48 -0.21 4.16 1.74
C TYR A 48 -1.06 3.46 0.66
N GLY A 49 -0.66 2.25 0.24
CA GLY A 49 -1.33 1.52 -0.85
C GLY A 49 -0.38 1.19 -2.00
N ARG A 50 -0.95 0.66 -3.10
CA ARG A 50 -0.22 0.44 -4.35
C ARG A 50 -0.07 1.77 -5.07
N ILE A 51 1.17 2.13 -5.36
CA ILE A 51 1.52 3.30 -6.17
C ILE A 51 1.80 2.81 -7.59
N PHE A 52 1.39 3.60 -8.57
CA PHE A 52 1.60 3.36 -9.99
C PHE A 52 2.52 4.45 -10.57
N GLU A 53 3.23 4.16 -11.65
CA GLU A 53 4.23 5.08 -12.23
C GLU A 53 3.63 6.38 -12.77
N ASP A 54 2.35 6.37 -13.16
CA ASP A 54 1.59 7.57 -13.55
C ASP A 54 1.37 8.56 -12.40
N MET A 55 1.58 8.11 -11.15
CA MET A 55 1.52 8.95 -9.95
C MET A 55 2.87 9.61 -9.63
N ALA A 56 3.92 9.34 -10.41
CA ALA A 56 5.21 9.98 -10.26
C ALA A 56 5.08 11.50 -10.46
N ASP A 57 5.89 12.24 -9.72
CA ASP A 57 5.93 13.70 -9.68
C ASP A 57 4.67 14.43 -9.23
N THR A 58 3.54 13.76 -9.11
CA THR A 58 2.29 14.31 -8.60
C THR A 58 2.07 13.91 -7.14
N VAL A 59 2.09 12.62 -6.84
CA VAL A 59 1.82 12.06 -5.51
C VAL A 59 3.11 11.80 -4.74
N TYR A 60 4.11 11.27 -5.43
CA TYR A 60 5.40 10.89 -4.84
C TYR A 60 6.56 11.38 -5.71
N ASP A 61 7.72 11.52 -5.07
CA ASP A 61 8.99 11.76 -5.75
C ASP A 61 9.59 10.41 -6.18
N PRO A 62 9.77 10.15 -7.49
CA PRO A 62 10.27 8.87 -8.00
C PRO A 62 11.74 8.61 -7.64
N ASP A 63 12.56 9.65 -7.48
CA ASP A 63 13.99 9.50 -7.17
C ASP A 63 14.20 9.11 -5.71
N ASN A 64 13.36 9.64 -4.81
CA ASN A 64 13.50 9.47 -3.37
C ASN A 64 12.50 8.50 -2.76
N ASN A 65 11.47 8.08 -3.50
CA ASN A 65 10.35 7.28 -3.01
C ASN A 65 9.66 7.90 -1.77
N ILE A 66 9.45 9.23 -1.80
CA ILE A 66 8.83 10.01 -0.71
C ILE A 66 7.48 10.58 -1.17
N LEU A 67 6.46 10.45 -0.34
CA LEU A 67 5.16 11.11 -0.55
C LEU A 67 5.29 12.63 -0.38
N LYS A 68 4.94 13.39 -1.42
CA LYS A 68 5.10 14.85 -1.44
C LYS A 68 4.23 15.51 -0.37
N ASP A 69 2.99 15.06 -0.17
CA ASP A 69 2.08 15.65 0.82
C ASP A 69 2.59 15.54 2.27
N VAL A 70 3.16 14.39 2.63
CA VAL A 70 3.70 14.15 3.97
C VAL A 70 4.95 15.00 4.19
N TRP A 71 5.82 15.07 3.18
CA TRP A 71 7.08 15.80 3.27
C TRP A 71 6.93 17.32 3.18
N CYS A 72 6.10 17.82 2.28
CA CYS A 72 5.85 19.25 2.13
C CYS A 72 5.14 19.84 3.35
N TYR A 73 4.34 19.05 4.07
CA TYR A 73 3.77 19.46 5.35
C TYR A 73 4.85 19.80 6.39
N THR A 74 5.90 18.98 6.53
CA THR A 74 6.96 19.22 7.52
C THR A 74 7.72 20.51 7.23
N LYS A 75 8.06 20.78 5.96
CA LYS A 75 8.73 22.02 5.54
C LYS A 75 7.90 23.28 5.84
N LYS A 76 6.58 23.23 5.69
CA LYS A 76 5.70 24.36 6.05
C LYS A 76 5.73 24.63 7.55
N VAL A 77 5.68 23.60 8.39
CA VAL A 77 5.75 23.73 9.85
C VAL A 77 7.09 24.35 10.29
N ASP A 78 8.20 23.93 9.69
CA ASP A 78 9.54 24.46 10.01
C ASP A 78 9.71 25.92 9.56
N SER A 79 9.14 26.30 8.40
CA SER A 79 9.17 27.69 7.93
C SER A 79 8.39 28.65 8.84
N LYS A 80 7.29 28.18 9.45
CA LYS A 80 6.52 28.94 10.44
C LYS A 80 7.27 29.06 11.77
N LYS A 81 7.94 27.99 12.22
CA LYS A 81 8.77 28.03 13.44
C LYS A 81 9.95 29.00 13.33
N ARG A 82 10.58 29.11 12.15
CA ARG A 82 11.68 30.05 11.91
C ARG A 82 11.29 31.53 11.79
N LYS A 83 9.99 31.84 11.59
CA LYS A 83 9.48 33.23 11.56
C LYS A 83 8.99 33.75 12.92
N MET A 84 9.01 32.92 13.96
CA MET A 84 8.57 33.28 15.32
C MET A 84 9.73 33.38 16.31
N VAL A 85 10.97 33.53 15.83
CA VAL A 85 12.15 33.85 16.64
C VAL A 85 12.75 35.13 16.09
#